data_AF-A0A2K9LLA0-F1
#
_entry.id   AF-A0A2K9LLA0-F1
#
_cell.length_a   1.000
_cell.length_b   1.000
_cell.length_c   1.000
_cell.angle_alpha   90.00
_cell.angle_beta   90.00
_cell.angle_gamma   90.00
#
_symmetry.space_group_name_H-M   'P 1'
#
loop_
_entity.id
_entity.type
_entity.pdbx_description
1 polymer ?
#
loop_
_entity_poly.entity_id
_entity_poly.type
_entity_poly.pdbx_seq_one_letter_code
_entity_poly.pdbx_strand_id
1 'polypeptide(L)'
;MMDYELGQTLLVQPDVPFQQIASTLQHLGWQPAETGQNPLLSGEPEFASWTWGGRKPVLIYSFNPIARLRVLDVATLPPAMRGLLSESLPLLQERDVDDLLFASEPRQRLLGIWAARETERLDLIPQAHRLRHDPDHSVAQQGRKLDERLQKILDSRESLLINLRLLAEVAEDIIRELDNPLYTRQLKPSPQDLHKLFDPAIAAAMIPEVDQLYASAPTADPGADYDQVAITAANAGLLRWPNELSDKFPRGYRNIAGWLQPQWIWLTWRCHDQPGQLLPKGGAHYDGLVWVEDHWIWLPKAYRLVSAALEKQTYGSSVH
;
A
#
# COMPACT_ATOMS: atom_id res chain seq x y z
N MET A 1 -2.04 -17.10 4.06
CA MET A 1 -2.73 -16.59 2.85
C MET A 1 -3.45 -15.28 3.17
N MET A 2 -4.00 -15.15 4.39
CA MET A 2 -4.60 -13.92 4.92
C MET A 2 -3.62 -12.73 4.99
N ASP A 3 -2.31 -12.98 5.04
CA ASP A 3 -1.24 -11.98 5.12
C ASP A 3 -1.32 -10.92 4.01
N TYR A 4 -1.76 -11.35 2.81
CA TYR A 4 -1.85 -10.49 1.65
C TYR A 4 -3.14 -9.69 1.61
N GLU A 5 -4.14 -10.05 2.41
CA GLU A 5 -5.49 -9.46 2.46
C GLU A 5 -5.57 -8.26 3.43
N LEU A 6 -4.59 -8.15 4.34
CA LEU A 6 -4.56 -7.09 5.34
C LEU A 6 -4.31 -5.71 4.73
N GLY A 7 -5.08 -4.73 5.20
CA GLY A 7 -4.98 -3.33 4.80
C GLY A 7 -3.71 -2.62 5.28
N GLN A 8 -3.67 -1.31 5.05
CA GLN A 8 -2.61 -0.42 5.58
C GLN A 8 -2.83 -0.02 7.05
N THR A 9 -4.04 -0.24 7.57
CA THR A 9 -4.42 0.11 8.93
C THR A 9 -4.89 -1.16 9.64
N LEU A 10 -4.38 -1.41 10.84
CA LEU A 10 -4.87 -2.45 11.75
C LEU A 10 -5.48 -1.78 12.97
N LEU A 11 -6.71 -2.16 13.31
CA LEU A 11 -7.40 -1.65 14.48
C LEU A 11 -7.25 -2.65 15.63
N VAL A 12 -6.65 -2.24 16.74
CA VAL A 12 -6.49 -3.12 17.91
C VAL A 12 -7.76 -3.06 18.76
N GLN A 13 -8.17 -4.18 19.35
CA GLN A 13 -9.34 -4.22 20.22
C GLN A 13 -9.22 -3.21 21.39
N PRO A 14 -10.32 -2.55 21.79
CA PRO A 14 -10.28 -1.45 22.76
C PRO A 14 -9.85 -1.83 24.19
N ASP A 15 -9.91 -3.12 24.53
CA ASP A 15 -9.53 -3.69 25.82
C ASP A 15 -8.03 -4.02 25.91
N VAL A 16 -7.31 -4.04 24.80
CA VAL A 16 -5.85 -4.27 24.76
C VAL A 16 -5.11 -2.99 25.14
N PRO A 17 -4.40 -2.94 26.28
CA PRO A 17 -3.68 -1.74 26.70
C PRO A 17 -2.40 -1.53 25.89
N PHE A 18 -1.93 -0.28 25.80
CA PHE A 18 -0.70 0.07 25.09
C PHE A 18 0.52 -0.78 25.52
N GLN A 19 0.69 -1.03 26.82
CA GLN A 19 1.81 -1.83 27.33
C GLN A 19 1.84 -3.26 26.75
N GLN A 20 0.68 -3.87 26.52
CA GLN A 20 0.59 -5.18 25.89
C GLN A 20 0.95 -5.11 24.40
N ILE A 21 0.51 -4.06 23.69
CA ILE A 21 0.88 -3.83 22.28
C ILE A 21 2.40 -3.65 22.18
N ALA A 22 2.98 -2.77 22.99
CA ALA A 22 4.41 -2.46 22.98
C ALA A 22 5.27 -3.70 23.30
N SER A 23 4.89 -4.48 24.31
CA SER A 23 5.60 -5.72 24.66
C SER A 23 5.48 -6.80 23.57
N THR A 24 4.33 -6.91 22.92
CA THR A 24 4.14 -7.81 21.77
C THR A 24 5.03 -7.41 20.61
N LEU A 25 5.06 -6.12 20.25
CA LEU A 25 5.93 -5.60 19.20
C LEU A 25 7.41 -5.85 19.52
N GLN A 26 7.83 -5.58 20.76
CA GLN A 26 9.20 -5.85 21.21
C GLN A 26 9.56 -7.34 21.10
N HIS A 27 8.65 -8.23 21.49
CA HIS A 27 8.86 -9.68 21.38
C HIS A 27 9.00 -10.13 19.91
N LEU A 28 8.27 -9.49 19.01
CA LEU A 28 8.38 -9.72 17.57
C LEU A 28 9.66 -9.13 16.97
N GLY A 29 10.48 -8.39 17.71
CA GLY A 29 11.74 -7.81 17.25
C GLY A 29 11.67 -6.34 16.84
N TRP A 30 10.53 -5.67 17.04
CA TRP A 30 10.40 -4.24 16.78
C TRP A 30 11.13 -3.42 17.84
N GLN A 31 11.79 -2.36 17.41
CA GLN A 31 12.55 -1.46 18.27
C GLN A 31 11.79 -0.14 18.41
N PRO A 32 11.56 0.36 19.65
CA PRO A 32 10.90 1.64 19.85
C PRO A 32 11.75 2.77 19.24
N ALA A 33 11.10 3.66 18.50
CA ALA A 33 11.73 4.82 17.87
C ALA A 33 11.30 6.12 18.58
N GLU A 34 10.00 6.40 18.60
CA GLU A 34 9.44 7.60 19.23
C GLU A 34 8.24 7.23 20.10
N THR A 35 8.02 7.98 21.18
CA THR A 35 6.81 7.88 21.99
C THR A 35 6.41 9.26 22.47
N GLY A 36 5.14 9.60 22.29
CA GLY A 36 4.55 10.85 22.74
C GLY A 36 4.78 11.07 24.23
N GLN A 37 5.07 12.30 24.60
CA GLN A 37 5.29 12.71 25.99
C GLN A 37 4.00 13.29 26.57
N ASN A 38 3.81 13.12 27.88
CA ASN A 38 2.67 13.67 28.65
C ASN A 38 1.29 13.22 28.13
N PRO A 39 0.97 11.92 28.21
CA PRO A 39 -0.29 11.41 27.70
C PRO A 39 -1.50 11.95 28.48
N LEU A 40 -2.60 12.22 27.78
CA LEU A 40 -3.88 12.61 28.37
C LEU A 40 -4.45 11.51 29.27
N LEU A 41 -4.17 10.24 28.94
CA LEU A 41 -4.54 9.08 29.73
C LEU A 41 -3.27 8.36 30.21
N SER A 42 -3.14 8.19 31.52
CA SER A 42 -1.97 7.53 32.11
C SER A 42 -1.76 6.12 31.50
N GLY A 43 -0.55 5.88 30.98
CA GLY A 43 -0.16 4.61 30.35
C GLY A 43 -0.55 4.46 28.88
N GLU A 44 -1.24 5.43 28.27
CA GLU A 44 -1.72 5.38 26.89
C GLU A 44 -1.22 6.62 26.12
N PRO A 45 -0.02 6.57 25.51
CA PRO A 45 0.45 7.67 24.66
C PRO A 45 -0.46 7.86 23.45
N GLU A 46 -0.69 9.10 23.04
CA GLU A 46 -1.46 9.41 21.83
C GLU A 46 -0.75 8.92 20.56
N PHE A 47 0.57 8.76 20.64
CA PHE A 47 1.43 8.38 19.53
C PHE A 47 2.63 7.56 20.00
N ALA A 48 2.99 6.53 19.24
CA ALA A 48 4.27 5.84 19.35
C ALA A 48 4.70 5.28 17.99
N SER A 49 5.99 5.06 17.77
CA SER A 49 6.49 4.45 16.56
C SER A 49 7.57 3.42 16.84
N TRP A 50 7.65 2.43 15.96
CA TRP A 50 8.68 1.39 16.01
C TRP A 50 9.30 1.22 14.63
N THR A 51 10.55 0.77 14.65
CA THR A 51 11.34 0.46 13.45
C THR A 51 11.79 -0.99 13.50
N TRP A 52 12.07 -1.55 12.33
CA TRP A 52 12.68 -2.87 12.23
C TRP A 52 14.18 -2.73 11.98
N GLY A 53 14.99 -3.05 12.99
CA GLY A 53 16.44 -2.85 12.93
C GLY A 53 16.87 -1.39 12.77
N GLY A 54 16.17 -0.47 13.44
CA GLY A 54 16.49 0.97 13.46
C GLY A 54 16.14 1.75 12.18
N ARG A 55 15.46 1.11 11.22
CA ARG A 55 15.10 1.69 9.91
C ARG A 55 13.73 1.21 9.44
N LYS A 56 13.37 1.53 8.19
CA LYS A 56 12.18 0.99 7.53
C LYS A 56 12.19 -0.55 7.52
N PRO A 57 11.02 -1.20 7.62
CA PRO A 57 9.67 -0.63 7.74
C PRO A 57 9.43 0.08 9.08
N VAL A 58 8.52 1.06 9.07
CA VAL A 58 8.06 1.82 10.24
C VAL A 58 6.62 1.45 10.54
N LEU A 59 6.36 1.14 11.80
CA LEU A 59 5.02 0.95 12.35
C LEU A 59 4.67 2.15 13.23
N ILE A 60 3.50 2.73 13.03
CA ILE A 60 3.02 3.88 13.80
C ILE A 60 1.77 3.48 14.58
N TYR A 61 1.78 3.72 15.89
CA TYR A 61 0.61 3.64 16.76
C TYR A 61 0.02 5.02 16.97
N SER A 62 -1.29 5.12 16.94
CA SER A 62 -2.02 6.26 17.48
C SER A 62 -3.19 5.82 18.36
N PHE A 63 -3.48 6.65 19.37
CA PHE A 63 -4.58 6.43 20.30
C PHE A 63 -5.53 7.62 20.31
N ASN A 64 -6.81 7.34 20.10
CA ASN A 64 -7.89 8.32 20.27
C ASN A 64 -8.58 8.08 21.63
N PRO A 65 -8.36 8.93 22.65
CA PRO A 65 -8.92 8.72 23.98
C PRO A 65 -10.44 8.85 24.06
N ILE A 66 -11.05 9.58 23.12
CA ILE A 66 -12.51 9.79 23.08
C ILE A 66 -13.20 8.48 22.68
N ALA A 67 -12.71 7.86 21.60
CA ALA A 67 -13.24 6.60 21.10
C ALA A 67 -12.65 5.37 21.83
N ARG A 68 -11.53 5.55 22.54
CA ARG A 68 -10.63 4.45 22.96
C ARG A 68 -10.19 3.58 21.78
N LEU A 69 -9.98 4.20 20.62
CA LEU A 69 -9.54 3.52 19.41
C LEU A 69 -8.01 3.50 19.35
N ARG A 70 -7.46 2.32 19.08
CA ARG A 70 -6.04 2.08 18.88
C ARG A 70 -5.80 1.69 17.44
N VAL A 71 -4.92 2.42 16.78
CA VAL A 71 -4.66 2.26 15.35
C VAL A 71 -3.18 1.97 15.16
N LEU A 72 -2.88 0.93 14.40
CA LEU A 72 -1.54 0.67 13.87
C LEU A 72 -1.54 0.98 12.37
N ASP A 73 -0.85 2.05 11.98
CA ASP A 73 -0.50 2.29 10.58
C ASP A 73 0.70 1.40 10.22
N VAL A 74 0.43 0.48 9.30
CA VAL A 74 1.34 -0.54 8.80
C VAL A 74 1.59 -0.38 7.30
N ALA A 75 1.36 0.80 6.73
CA ALA A 75 1.43 1.05 5.29
C ALA A 75 2.80 0.69 4.68
N THR A 76 3.88 0.77 5.46
CA THR A 76 5.24 0.44 4.98
C THR A 76 5.62 -1.03 5.17
N LEU A 77 4.80 -1.84 5.84
CA LEU A 77 5.14 -3.22 6.18
C LEU A 77 4.84 -4.19 5.01
N PRO A 78 5.76 -5.13 4.73
CA PRO A 78 5.47 -6.25 3.86
C PRO A 78 4.29 -7.10 4.38
N PRO A 79 3.54 -7.80 3.50
CA PRO A 79 2.42 -8.68 3.87
C PRO A 79 2.73 -9.65 5.00
N ALA A 80 3.86 -10.37 4.94
CA ALA A 80 4.21 -11.36 5.97
C ALA A 80 4.32 -10.74 7.38
N MET A 81 4.86 -9.52 7.49
CA MET A 81 4.96 -8.82 8.78
C MET A 81 3.58 -8.37 9.28
N ARG A 82 2.67 -7.97 8.39
CA ARG A 82 1.28 -7.68 8.75
C ARG A 82 0.55 -8.94 9.24
N GLY A 83 0.76 -10.08 8.57
CA GLY A 83 0.25 -11.38 9.00
C GLY A 83 0.66 -11.71 10.42
N LEU A 84 1.97 -11.62 10.72
CA LEU A 84 2.50 -11.84 12.07
C LEU A 84 1.87 -10.93 13.13
N LEU A 85 1.65 -9.65 12.81
CA LEU A 85 0.97 -8.73 13.73
C LEU A 85 -0.48 -9.14 13.96
N SER A 86 -1.21 -9.53 12.90
CA SER A 86 -2.61 -9.94 13.01
C SER A 86 -2.80 -11.24 13.79
N GLU A 87 -1.81 -12.13 13.78
CA GLU A 87 -1.80 -13.37 14.56
C GLU A 87 -1.44 -13.12 16.03
N SER A 88 -0.68 -12.06 16.31
CA SER A 88 -0.13 -11.77 17.64
C SER A 88 -0.95 -10.76 18.44
N LEU A 89 -1.81 -9.98 17.79
CA LEU A 89 -2.59 -8.92 18.42
C LEU A 89 -4.09 -9.18 18.24
N PRO A 90 -4.93 -8.95 19.27
CA PRO A 90 -6.37 -8.95 19.13
C PRO A 90 -6.79 -7.73 18.29
N LEU A 91 -7.22 -7.97 17.05
CA LEU A 91 -7.66 -6.92 16.14
C LEU A 91 -9.19 -6.86 16.02
N LEU A 92 -9.73 -5.66 15.83
CA LEU A 92 -11.09 -5.47 15.34
C LEU A 92 -11.15 -5.89 13.88
N GLN A 93 -12.02 -6.84 13.59
CA GLN A 93 -12.30 -7.30 12.23
C GLN A 93 -13.30 -6.37 11.56
N GLU A 94 -13.39 -6.47 10.23
CA GLU A 94 -14.35 -5.71 9.42
C GLU A 94 -15.80 -5.86 9.92
N ARG A 95 -16.19 -7.07 10.31
CA ARG A 95 -17.50 -7.36 10.89
C ARG A 95 -17.72 -6.69 12.24
N ASP A 96 -16.68 -6.60 13.08
CA ASP A 96 -16.80 -5.95 14.38
C ASP A 96 -17.09 -4.45 14.22
N VAL A 97 -16.50 -3.82 13.18
CA VAL A 97 -16.80 -2.42 12.84
C VAL A 97 -18.27 -2.26 12.44
N ASP A 98 -18.80 -3.17 11.63
CA ASP A 98 -20.21 -3.15 11.25
C ASP A 98 -21.12 -3.28 12.49
N ASP A 99 -20.84 -4.25 13.35
CA ASP A 99 -21.59 -4.49 14.58
C ASP A 99 -21.55 -3.27 15.52
N LEU A 100 -20.39 -2.62 15.64
CA LEU A 100 -20.21 -1.39 16.43
C LEU A 100 -21.07 -0.23 15.91
N LEU A 101 -21.20 -0.06 14.59
CA LEU A 101 -22.03 1.01 14.00
C LEU A 101 -23.53 0.86 14.35
N PHE A 102 -23.98 -0.35 14.67
CA PHE A 102 -25.37 -0.66 15.04
C PHE A 102 -25.57 -0.95 16.54
N ALA A 103 -24.52 -0.81 17.35
CA ALA A 103 -24.60 -1.03 18.77
C ALA A 103 -25.67 -0.15 19.44
N SER A 104 -26.31 -0.64 20.50
CA SER A 104 -27.33 0.10 21.24
C SER A 104 -26.75 1.31 21.99
N GLU A 105 -25.51 1.21 22.46
CA GLU A 105 -24.83 2.27 23.19
C GLU A 105 -24.20 3.30 22.25
N PRO A 106 -24.49 4.61 22.41
CA PRO A 106 -23.92 5.66 21.56
C PRO A 106 -22.38 5.67 21.51
N ARG A 107 -21.73 5.30 22.62
CA ARG A 107 -20.26 5.23 22.70
C ARG A 107 -19.68 4.16 21.77
N GLN A 108 -20.34 3.02 21.65
CA GLN A 108 -19.90 1.95 20.75
C GLN A 108 -20.12 2.33 19.29
N ARG A 109 -21.23 3.01 18.98
CA ARG A 109 -21.46 3.60 17.64
C ARG A 109 -20.39 4.63 17.27
N LEU A 110 -20.00 5.49 18.21
CA LEU A 110 -18.89 6.42 17.99
C LEU A 110 -17.58 5.68 17.70
N LEU A 111 -17.26 4.62 18.45
CA LEU A 111 -16.09 3.78 18.17
C LEU A 111 -16.16 3.19 16.74
N GLY A 112 -17.31 2.65 16.33
CA GLY A 112 -17.54 2.16 14.97
C GLY A 112 -17.32 3.24 13.91
N ILE A 113 -17.82 4.47 14.13
CA ILE A 113 -17.63 5.60 13.20
C ILE A 113 -16.14 5.94 13.04
N TRP A 114 -15.38 5.99 14.14
CA TRP A 114 -13.94 6.24 14.09
C TRP A 114 -13.20 5.08 13.42
N ALA A 115 -13.53 3.84 13.73
CA ALA A 115 -12.95 2.66 13.09
C ALA A 115 -13.17 2.65 11.56
N ALA A 116 -14.40 2.93 11.11
CA ALA A 116 -14.74 3.05 9.68
C ALA A 116 -13.96 4.19 9.00
N ARG A 117 -13.71 5.29 9.72
CA ARG A 117 -12.92 6.41 9.22
C ARG A 117 -11.46 6.05 8.99
N GLU A 118 -10.83 5.38 9.95
CA GLU A 118 -9.39 5.02 9.89
C GLU A 118 -9.09 3.92 8.88
N THR A 119 -10.10 3.10 8.54
CA THR A 119 -10.01 2.03 7.54
C THR A 119 -10.51 2.43 6.16
N GLU A 120 -11.09 3.62 6.02
CA GLU A 120 -11.62 4.17 4.77
C GLU A 120 -12.57 3.21 4.03
N ARG A 121 -13.40 2.48 4.78
CA ARG A 121 -14.38 1.50 4.27
C ARG A 121 -15.50 2.15 3.46
N LEU A 122 -15.29 2.30 2.15
CA LEU A 122 -16.25 2.93 1.23
C LEU A 122 -17.58 2.18 1.11
N ASP A 123 -17.59 0.87 1.36
CA ASP A 123 -18.80 0.05 1.42
C ASP A 123 -19.73 0.44 2.58
N LEU A 124 -19.25 1.23 3.55
CA LEU A 124 -20.03 1.73 4.67
C LEU A 124 -20.68 3.09 4.43
N ILE A 125 -20.62 3.65 3.22
CA ILE A 125 -21.34 4.88 2.86
C ILE A 125 -22.84 4.80 3.21
N PRO A 126 -23.59 3.73 2.88
CA PRO A 126 -25.01 3.64 3.25
C PRO A 126 -25.24 3.68 4.77
N GLN A 127 -24.36 3.08 5.56
CA GLN A 127 -24.41 3.05 7.02
C GLN A 127 -24.08 4.43 7.60
N ALA A 128 -23.03 5.08 7.09
CA ALA A 128 -22.67 6.44 7.44
C ALA A 128 -23.83 7.42 7.16
N HIS A 129 -24.49 7.26 6.01
CA HIS A 129 -25.66 8.04 5.65
C HIS A 129 -26.81 7.89 6.65
N ARG A 130 -27.12 6.66 7.08
CA ARG A 130 -28.14 6.40 8.12
C ARG A 130 -27.77 7.06 9.45
N LEU A 131 -26.51 6.97 9.86
CA LEU A 131 -26.02 7.53 11.12
C LEU A 131 -26.18 9.06 11.19
N ARG A 132 -26.30 9.77 10.07
CA ARG A 132 -26.62 11.21 10.03
C ARG A 132 -27.92 11.58 10.77
N HIS A 133 -28.80 10.60 10.93
CA HIS A 133 -30.10 10.71 11.57
C HIS A 133 -30.18 9.91 12.88
N ASP A 134 -29.03 9.58 13.49
CA ASP A 134 -29.00 8.90 14.80
C ASP A 134 -29.73 9.73 15.87
N PRO A 135 -30.49 9.11 16.79
CA PRO A 135 -31.15 9.83 17.88
C PRO A 135 -30.14 10.51 18.83
N ASP A 136 -28.92 10.01 18.95
CA ASP A 136 -27.85 10.70 19.67
C ASP A 136 -27.22 11.77 18.79
N HIS A 137 -27.26 13.03 19.26
CA HIS A 137 -26.76 14.17 18.50
C HIS A 137 -25.26 14.07 18.16
N SER A 138 -24.44 13.50 19.06
CA SER A 138 -23.00 13.38 18.86
C SER A 138 -22.70 12.33 17.79
N VAL A 139 -23.41 11.19 17.84
CA VAL A 139 -23.34 10.15 16.81
C VAL A 139 -23.79 10.73 15.47
N ALA A 140 -24.91 11.45 15.42
CA ALA A 140 -25.42 12.08 14.20
C ALA A 140 -24.44 13.07 13.57
N GLN A 141 -23.79 13.88 14.39
CA GLN A 141 -22.78 14.83 13.92
C GLN A 141 -21.55 14.11 13.34
N GLN A 142 -21.06 13.06 13.98
CA GLN A 142 -19.90 12.30 13.47
C GLN A 142 -20.28 11.46 12.24
N GLY A 143 -21.51 10.93 12.19
CA GLY A 143 -22.06 10.26 11.01
C GLY A 143 -22.07 11.15 9.77
N ARG A 144 -22.48 12.42 9.90
CA ARG A 144 -22.38 13.42 8.82
C ARG A 144 -20.94 13.61 8.32
N LYS A 145 -19.98 13.75 9.24
CA LYS A 145 -18.56 13.91 8.87
C LYS A 145 -17.98 12.66 8.20
N LEU A 146 -18.37 11.48 8.65
CA LEU A 146 -17.97 10.22 8.04
C LEU A 146 -18.53 10.11 6.62
N ASP A 147 -19.83 10.35 6.43
CA ASP A 147 -20.50 10.32 5.13
C ASP A 147 -19.84 11.27 4.12
N GLU A 148 -19.65 12.54 4.51
CA GLU A 148 -18.96 13.55 3.69
C GLU A 148 -17.53 13.13 3.32
N ARG A 149 -16.79 12.54 4.26
CA ARG A 149 -15.42 12.07 4.01
C ARG A 149 -15.40 10.90 3.03
N LEU A 150 -16.22 9.87 3.26
CA LEU A 150 -16.22 8.68 2.40
C LEU A 150 -16.68 9.03 0.99
N GLN A 151 -17.67 9.92 0.83
CA GLN A 151 -18.07 10.42 -0.49
C GLN A 151 -16.91 11.15 -1.19
N LYS A 152 -16.19 12.02 -0.49
CA LYS A 152 -15.02 12.71 -1.05
C LYS A 152 -13.93 11.72 -1.51
N ILE A 153 -13.70 10.65 -0.74
CA ILE A 153 -12.74 9.60 -1.11
C ILE A 153 -13.23 8.86 -2.37
N LEU A 154 -14.52 8.52 -2.45
CA LEU A 154 -15.13 7.89 -3.62
C LEU A 154 -14.96 8.76 -4.88
N ASP A 155 -15.31 10.04 -4.81
CA ASP A 155 -15.18 10.99 -5.93
C ASP A 155 -13.70 11.14 -6.38
N SER A 156 -12.78 11.20 -5.41
CA SER A 156 -11.33 11.25 -5.69
C SER A 156 -10.85 9.97 -6.37
N ARG A 157 -11.37 8.81 -5.95
CA ARG A 157 -11.04 7.50 -6.53
C ARG A 157 -11.53 7.38 -7.97
N GLU A 158 -12.74 7.83 -8.27
CA GLU A 158 -13.27 7.85 -9.64
C GLU A 158 -12.40 8.70 -10.57
N SER A 159 -12.03 9.90 -10.11
CA SER A 159 -11.13 10.79 -10.85
C SER A 159 -9.76 10.15 -11.10
N LEU A 160 -9.21 9.48 -10.08
CA LEU A 160 -7.95 8.77 -10.18
C LEU A 160 -8.01 7.63 -11.21
N LEU A 161 -9.07 6.82 -11.18
CA LEU A 161 -9.24 5.69 -12.10
C LEU A 161 -9.31 6.15 -13.56
N ILE A 162 -9.95 7.29 -13.83
CA ILE A 162 -9.97 7.91 -15.16
C ILE A 162 -8.55 8.27 -15.60
N ASN A 163 -7.78 8.95 -14.75
CA ASN A 163 -6.40 9.34 -15.05
C ASN A 163 -5.48 8.13 -15.29
N LEU A 164 -5.61 7.09 -14.46
CA LEU A 164 -4.86 5.84 -14.62
C LEU A 164 -5.18 5.13 -15.93
N ARG A 165 -6.47 5.15 -16.35
CA ARG A 165 -6.88 4.58 -17.63
C ARG A 165 -6.30 5.37 -18.81
N LEU A 166 -6.38 6.69 -18.80
CA LEU A 166 -5.80 7.53 -19.85
C LEU A 166 -4.29 7.29 -19.98
N LEU A 167 -3.58 7.17 -18.86
CA LEU A 167 -2.14 6.87 -18.89
C LEU A 167 -1.85 5.46 -19.44
N ALA A 168 -2.68 4.47 -19.10
CA ALA A 168 -2.57 3.12 -19.65
C ALA A 168 -2.77 3.10 -21.17
N GLU A 169 -3.71 3.89 -21.70
CA GLU A 169 -3.95 4.02 -23.15
C GLU A 169 -2.73 4.65 -23.86
N VAL A 170 -2.13 5.71 -23.28
CA VAL A 170 -0.91 6.33 -23.84
C VAL A 170 0.30 5.39 -23.79
N ALA A 171 0.36 4.51 -22.80
CA ALA A 171 1.49 3.60 -22.63
C ALA A 171 1.53 2.44 -23.65
N GLU A 172 0.44 2.18 -24.39
CA GLU A 172 0.38 1.05 -25.30
C GLU A 172 1.44 1.12 -26.41
N ASP A 173 1.61 2.28 -27.03
CA ASP A 173 2.62 2.49 -28.09
C ASP A 173 4.03 2.25 -27.54
N ILE A 174 4.31 2.73 -26.32
CA ILE A 174 5.59 2.53 -25.64
C ILE A 174 5.82 1.04 -25.37
N ILE A 175 4.79 0.32 -24.89
CA ILE A 175 4.86 -1.10 -24.57
C ILE A 175 5.16 -1.94 -25.82
N ARG A 176 4.58 -1.57 -26.97
CA ARG A 176 4.80 -2.29 -28.24
C ARG A 176 6.23 -2.16 -28.77
N GLU A 177 6.94 -1.10 -28.41
CA GLU A 177 8.35 -0.89 -28.76
C GLU A 177 9.34 -1.54 -27.79
N LEU A 178 8.87 -2.21 -26.73
CA LEU A 178 9.75 -2.83 -25.73
C LEU A 178 10.44 -4.11 -26.22
N ASP A 179 10.10 -4.64 -27.39
CA ASP A 179 10.83 -5.74 -28.04
C ASP A 179 12.17 -5.27 -28.66
N ASN A 180 12.34 -3.96 -28.86
CA ASN A 180 13.49 -3.33 -29.50
C ASN A 180 14.57 -2.92 -28.48
N PRO A 181 15.74 -3.59 -28.44
CA PRO A 181 16.80 -3.27 -27.47
C PRO A 181 17.37 -1.85 -27.59
N LEU A 182 17.31 -1.22 -28.77
CA LEU A 182 17.79 0.16 -28.94
C LEU A 182 16.83 1.16 -28.30
N TYR A 183 15.53 0.87 -28.37
CA TYR A 183 14.50 1.66 -27.72
C TYR A 183 14.55 1.47 -26.20
N THR A 184 14.61 0.22 -25.72
CA THR A 184 14.58 -0.06 -24.28
C THR A 184 15.77 0.54 -23.54
N ARG A 185 16.95 0.65 -24.19
CA ARG A 185 18.11 1.39 -23.65
C ARG A 185 17.81 2.85 -23.29
N GLN A 186 16.93 3.51 -24.04
CA GLN A 186 16.54 4.91 -23.80
C GLN A 186 15.64 5.04 -22.57
N LEU A 187 14.98 3.96 -22.17
CA LEU A 187 14.13 3.90 -20.97
C LEU A 187 14.90 3.55 -19.69
N LYS A 188 16.23 3.47 -19.75
CA LYS A 188 17.05 3.21 -18.58
C LYS A 188 16.89 4.37 -17.58
N PRO A 189 16.45 4.11 -16.34
CA PRO A 189 16.33 5.17 -15.36
C PRO A 189 17.71 5.71 -14.97
N SER A 190 17.80 7.03 -14.82
CA SER A 190 18.98 7.67 -14.26
C SER A 190 19.05 7.44 -12.73
N PRO A 191 20.22 7.68 -12.11
CA PRO A 191 20.30 7.70 -10.64
C PRO A 191 19.30 8.66 -10.00
N GLN A 192 19.00 9.80 -10.62
CA GLN A 192 18.03 10.76 -10.09
C GLN A 192 16.61 10.21 -10.14
N ASP A 193 16.26 9.46 -11.19
CA ASP A 193 14.95 8.81 -11.29
C ASP A 193 14.79 7.75 -10.21
N LEU A 194 15.85 6.98 -9.91
CA LEU A 194 15.81 6.02 -8.80
C LEU A 194 15.57 6.70 -7.44
N HIS A 195 16.14 7.89 -7.20
CA HIS A 195 15.84 8.66 -5.98
C HIS A 195 14.42 9.20 -5.95
N LYS A 196 13.83 9.51 -7.12
CA LYS A 196 12.41 9.89 -7.21
C LYS A 196 11.50 8.71 -6.94
N LEU A 197 11.81 7.52 -7.46
CA LEU A 197 10.94 6.35 -7.40
C LEU A 197 10.97 5.60 -6.08
N PHE A 198 12.12 5.57 -5.43
CA PHE A 198 12.37 4.70 -4.29
C PHE A 198 12.64 5.50 -3.01
N ASP A 199 12.53 4.82 -1.88
CA ASP A 199 12.96 5.37 -0.60
C ASP A 199 14.47 5.71 -0.64
N PRO A 200 14.89 6.85 -0.05
CA PRO A 200 16.31 7.22 -0.01
C PRO A 200 17.22 6.14 0.58
N ALA A 201 16.71 5.30 1.50
CA ALA A 201 17.49 4.23 2.10
C ALA A 201 17.86 3.11 1.10
N ILE A 202 17.18 2.98 -0.04
CA ILE A 202 17.45 1.93 -1.02
C ILE A 202 17.85 2.46 -2.41
N ALA A 203 17.51 3.71 -2.76
CA ALA A 203 17.75 4.27 -4.09
C ALA A 203 19.22 4.10 -4.56
N ALA A 204 20.19 4.38 -3.69
CA ALA A 204 21.61 4.23 -4.03
C ALA A 204 22.02 2.77 -4.27
N ALA A 205 21.46 1.82 -3.51
CA ALA A 205 21.75 0.39 -3.67
C ALA A 205 21.12 -0.20 -4.95
N MET A 206 20.10 0.45 -5.51
CA MET A 206 19.46 0.04 -6.77
C MET A 206 20.31 0.34 -8.01
N ILE A 207 21.18 1.36 -7.97
CA ILE A 207 22.00 1.79 -9.11
C ILE A 207 22.79 0.62 -9.74
N PRO A 208 23.61 -0.14 -8.99
CA PRO A 208 24.38 -1.25 -9.57
C PRO A 208 23.49 -2.38 -10.12
N GLU A 209 22.33 -2.65 -9.50
CA GLU A 209 21.39 -3.67 -10.01
C GLU A 209 20.80 -3.26 -11.36
N VAL A 210 20.45 -1.98 -11.50
CA VAL A 210 19.93 -1.41 -12.75
C VAL A 210 21.01 -1.38 -13.82
N ASP A 211 22.23 -0.98 -13.47
CA ASP A 211 23.35 -0.99 -14.42
C ASP A 211 23.64 -2.40 -14.93
N GLN A 212 23.62 -3.40 -14.04
CA GLN A 212 23.79 -4.80 -14.42
C GLN A 212 22.65 -5.28 -15.32
N LEU A 213 21.40 -4.97 -14.99
CA LEU A 213 20.23 -5.29 -15.83
C LEU A 213 20.37 -4.69 -17.24
N TYR A 214 20.82 -3.43 -17.32
CA TYR A 214 20.93 -2.70 -18.58
C TYR A 214 22.24 -2.93 -19.35
N ALA A 215 23.19 -3.69 -18.79
CA ALA A 215 24.36 -4.16 -19.54
C ALA A 215 23.93 -4.99 -20.76
N SER A 216 22.82 -5.72 -20.63
CA SER A 216 22.06 -6.30 -21.72
C SER A 216 20.62 -5.81 -21.62
N ALA A 217 20.35 -4.68 -22.26
CA ALA A 217 19.05 -4.00 -22.21
C ALA A 217 17.87 -5.00 -22.30
N PRO A 218 16.94 -4.98 -21.33
CA PRO A 218 15.84 -5.93 -21.31
C PRO A 218 14.94 -5.71 -22.54
N THR A 219 14.22 -6.76 -22.94
CA THR A 219 13.18 -6.70 -23.96
C THR A 219 11.91 -7.41 -23.48
N ALA A 220 10.77 -6.97 -23.98
CA ALA A 220 9.47 -7.60 -23.77
C ALA A 220 8.98 -8.14 -25.11
N ASP A 221 9.41 -9.35 -25.46
CA ASP A 221 8.95 -10.06 -26.65
C ASP A 221 7.92 -11.11 -26.24
N PRO A 222 6.61 -10.86 -26.44
CA PRO A 222 5.60 -11.85 -26.14
C PRO A 222 5.54 -12.99 -27.17
N GLY A 223 6.09 -12.79 -28.38
CA GLY A 223 5.91 -13.66 -29.53
C GLY A 223 4.73 -13.24 -30.43
N ALA A 224 4.73 -13.73 -31.68
CA ALA A 224 3.80 -13.30 -32.72
C ALA A 224 2.32 -13.66 -32.48
N ASP A 225 2.04 -14.62 -31.60
CA ASP A 225 0.68 -15.10 -31.32
C ASP A 225 -0.09 -14.19 -30.33
N TYR A 226 0.56 -13.18 -29.76
CA TYR A 226 -0.03 -12.32 -28.72
C TYR A 226 -0.11 -10.85 -29.18
N ASP A 227 -1.15 -10.53 -29.95
CA ASP A 227 -1.34 -9.20 -30.56
C ASP A 227 -2.12 -8.21 -29.66
N GLN A 228 -2.85 -8.71 -28.67
CA GLN A 228 -3.62 -7.92 -27.70
C GLN A 228 -2.78 -7.56 -26.48
N VAL A 229 -2.97 -6.35 -25.95
CA VAL A 229 -2.31 -5.89 -24.72
C VAL A 229 -3.37 -5.40 -23.72
N ALA A 230 -3.39 -5.98 -22.52
CA ALA A 230 -4.22 -5.52 -21.41
C ALA A 230 -3.33 -4.83 -20.37
N ILE A 231 -3.46 -3.50 -20.25
CA ILE A 231 -2.60 -2.66 -19.41
C ILE A 231 -3.34 -2.29 -18.12
N THR A 232 -2.65 -2.36 -16.98
CA THR A 232 -3.11 -1.83 -15.70
C THR A 232 -2.10 -0.84 -15.16
N ALA A 233 -2.59 0.34 -14.80
CA ALA A 233 -1.83 1.37 -14.10
C ALA A 233 -2.28 1.47 -12.63
N ALA A 234 -1.35 1.74 -11.72
CA ALA A 234 -1.63 2.01 -10.32
C ALA A 234 -0.55 2.90 -9.70
N ASN A 235 -0.95 3.85 -8.86
CA ASN A 235 0.02 4.55 -8.01
C ASN A 235 0.69 3.56 -7.05
N ALA A 236 1.98 3.75 -6.79
CA ALA A 236 2.74 2.89 -5.90
C ALA A 236 2.12 2.80 -4.49
N GLY A 237 1.49 3.86 -4.01
CA GLY A 237 0.76 3.85 -2.73
C GLY A 237 -0.34 2.79 -2.70
N LEU A 238 -1.08 2.62 -3.80
CA LEU A 238 -2.15 1.63 -3.92
C LEU A 238 -1.63 0.19 -3.99
N LEU A 239 -0.34 -0.03 -4.26
CA LEU A 239 0.25 -1.36 -4.30
C LEU A 239 0.47 -1.96 -2.91
N ARG A 240 0.32 -1.17 -1.83
CA ARG A 240 0.60 -1.58 -0.45
C ARG A 240 -0.42 -2.56 0.12
N TRP A 241 -1.67 -2.57 -0.37
CA TRP A 241 -2.74 -3.45 0.12
C TRP A 241 -3.60 -3.99 -1.04
N PRO A 242 -4.45 -5.02 -0.83
CA PRO A 242 -5.38 -5.49 -1.84
C PRO A 242 -6.33 -4.41 -2.31
N ASN A 243 -6.52 -4.33 -3.62
CA ASN A 243 -7.58 -3.59 -4.26
C ASN A 243 -7.65 -4.01 -5.73
N GLU A 244 -8.68 -3.53 -6.42
CA GLU A 244 -8.95 -3.87 -7.82
C GLU A 244 -7.78 -3.58 -8.78
N LEU A 245 -6.87 -2.66 -8.42
CA LEU A 245 -5.70 -2.34 -9.23
C LEU A 245 -4.49 -3.17 -8.82
N SER A 246 -4.18 -3.24 -7.51
CA SER A 246 -3.00 -3.93 -7.02
C SER A 246 -3.04 -5.45 -7.22
N ASP A 247 -4.23 -6.05 -7.28
CA ASP A 247 -4.39 -7.49 -7.52
C ASP A 247 -4.04 -7.91 -8.96
N LYS A 248 -3.94 -6.94 -9.87
CA LYS A 248 -3.48 -7.17 -11.25
C LYS A 248 -1.94 -7.11 -11.37
N PHE A 249 -1.25 -6.59 -10.35
CA PHE A 249 0.22 -6.55 -10.30
C PHE A 249 0.81 -7.87 -9.82
N PRO A 250 2.06 -8.18 -10.21
CA PRO A 250 2.81 -9.28 -9.60
C PRO A 250 2.87 -9.10 -8.07
N ARG A 251 2.60 -10.18 -7.32
CA ARG A 251 2.57 -10.16 -5.84
C ARG A 251 3.82 -9.56 -5.19
N GLY A 252 4.97 -9.67 -5.85
CA GLY A 252 6.24 -9.08 -5.41
C GLY A 252 6.17 -7.56 -5.18
N TYR A 253 5.32 -6.83 -5.90
CA TYR A 253 5.14 -5.39 -5.69
C TYR A 253 4.62 -5.08 -4.29
N ARG A 254 3.72 -5.90 -3.74
CA ARG A 254 3.20 -5.70 -2.38
C ARG A 254 4.28 -5.85 -1.32
N ASN A 255 5.32 -6.66 -1.58
CA ASN A 255 6.47 -6.82 -0.70
C ASN A 255 7.39 -5.60 -0.70
N ILE A 256 7.37 -4.81 -1.78
CA ILE A 256 8.28 -3.67 -1.95
C ILE A 256 7.58 -2.31 -1.87
N ALA A 257 6.26 -2.26 -1.78
CA ALA A 257 5.49 -1.01 -1.84
C ALA A 257 5.79 -0.01 -0.71
N GLY A 258 6.34 -0.45 0.43
CA GLY A 258 6.86 0.43 1.49
C GLY A 258 8.17 1.16 1.13
N TRP A 259 8.88 0.66 0.12
CA TRP A 259 10.11 1.21 -0.45
C TRP A 259 9.87 2.03 -1.73
N LEU A 260 8.64 2.05 -2.24
CA LEU A 260 8.25 2.88 -3.37
C LEU A 260 7.72 4.23 -2.89
N GLN A 261 8.06 5.29 -3.61
CA GLN A 261 7.47 6.61 -3.42
C GLN A 261 6.02 6.59 -3.93
N PRO A 262 5.03 6.89 -3.08
CA PRO A 262 3.63 6.51 -3.30
C PRO A 262 2.96 7.21 -4.49
N GLN A 263 3.47 8.37 -4.92
CA GLN A 263 2.87 9.20 -5.95
C GLN A 263 3.05 8.67 -7.37
N TRP A 264 4.08 7.87 -7.64
CA TRP A 264 4.39 7.45 -9.01
C TRP A 264 3.48 6.35 -9.50
N ILE A 265 3.10 6.43 -10.77
CA ILE A 265 2.19 5.49 -11.41
C ILE A 265 3.02 4.41 -12.10
N TRP A 266 2.89 3.18 -11.58
CA TRP A 266 3.49 1.98 -12.14
C TRP A 266 2.50 1.30 -13.06
N LEU A 267 3.01 0.64 -14.09
CA LEU A 267 2.21 -0.12 -15.05
C LEU A 267 2.65 -1.58 -15.07
N THR A 268 1.68 -2.44 -15.30
CA THR A 268 1.84 -3.86 -15.60
C THR A 268 0.92 -4.20 -16.77
N TRP A 269 1.32 -5.15 -17.61
CA TRP A 269 0.52 -5.53 -18.77
C TRP A 269 0.62 -7.01 -19.06
N ARG A 270 -0.42 -7.52 -19.71
CA ARG A 270 -0.46 -8.88 -20.26
C ARG A 270 -0.60 -8.81 -21.76
N CYS A 271 0.27 -9.51 -22.48
CA CYS A 271 0.09 -9.77 -23.91
C CYS A 271 -0.65 -11.09 -24.06
N HIS A 272 -1.74 -11.11 -24.82
CA HIS A 272 -2.65 -12.26 -24.95
C HIS A 272 -3.23 -12.38 -26.37
N ASP A 273 -3.84 -13.52 -26.66
CA ASP A 273 -4.45 -13.90 -27.95
C ASP A 273 -6.00 -13.82 -27.93
N GLN A 274 -6.57 -13.19 -26.88
CA GLN A 274 -8.01 -13.18 -26.61
C GLN A 274 -8.61 -11.78 -26.87
N PRO A 275 -9.17 -11.49 -28.07
CA PRO A 275 -9.65 -10.15 -28.40
C PRO A 275 -10.76 -9.67 -27.47
N GLY A 276 -10.69 -8.40 -27.07
CA GLY A 276 -11.69 -7.76 -26.20
C GLY A 276 -11.68 -8.20 -24.74
N GLN A 277 -10.76 -9.08 -24.34
CA GLN A 277 -10.66 -9.54 -22.95
C GLN A 277 -9.81 -8.60 -22.10
N LEU A 278 -10.44 -7.90 -21.15
CA LEU A 278 -9.75 -6.95 -20.26
C LEU A 278 -8.87 -7.61 -19.19
N LEU A 279 -9.12 -8.88 -18.88
CA LEU A 279 -8.41 -9.66 -17.86
C LEU A 279 -8.15 -11.08 -18.38
N PRO A 280 -7.17 -11.24 -19.30
CA PRO A 280 -6.78 -12.55 -19.81
C PRO A 280 -6.19 -13.41 -18.69
N LYS A 281 -6.51 -14.71 -18.69
CA LYS A 281 -5.95 -15.67 -17.72
C LYS A 281 -4.60 -16.25 -18.15
N GLY A 282 -4.32 -16.23 -19.45
CA GLY A 282 -3.05 -16.68 -20.05
C GLY A 282 -2.27 -15.52 -20.66
N GLY A 283 -1.15 -15.85 -21.30
CA GLY A 283 -0.28 -14.90 -21.99
C GLY A 283 0.99 -14.52 -21.23
N ALA A 284 1.78 -13.65 -21.85
CA ALA A 284 3.03 -13.15 -21.27
C ALA A 284 2.74 -11.95 -20.35
N HIS A 285 3.22 -12.00 -19.10
CA HIS A 285 3.01 -10.95 -18.09
C HIS A 285 4.30 -10.17 -17.88
N TYR A 286 4.22 -8.85 -18.05
CA TYR A 286 5.30 -7.89 -17.86
C TYR A 286 4.89 -6.77 -16.91
N ASP A 287 5.88 -6.03 -16.42
CA ASP A 287 5.70 -4.99 -15.42
C ASP A 287 6.83 -3.97 -15.46
N GLY A 288 6.66 -2.91 -14.67
CA GLY A 288 7.76 -2.02 -14.30
C GLY A 288 7.90 -0.78 -15.16
N LEU A 289 6.97 -0.51 -16.08
CA LEU A 289 6.95 0.76 -16.81
C LEU A 289 6.40 1.85 -15.89
N VAL A 290 7.04 3.02 -15.84
CA VAL A 290 6.68 4.11 -14.94
C VAL A 290 6.81 5.44 -15.67
N TRP A 291 5.82 6.33 -15.48
CA TRP A 291 5.90 7.72 -15.92
C TRP A 291 6.48 8.58 -14.80
N VAL A 292 7.66 9.16 -15.02
CA VAL A 292 8.36 10.01 -14.05
C VAL A 292 8.46 11.43 -14.61
N GLU A 293 7.65 12.32 -14.04
CA GLU A 293 7.53 13.73 -14.44
C GLU A 293 7.11 13.89 -15.91
N ASP A 294 8.07 13.86 -16.82
CA ASP A 294 7.93 14.17 -18.24
C ASP A 294 8.44 13.05 -19.18
N HIS A 295 8.89 11.91 -18.65
CA HIS A 295 9.40 10.81 -19.47
C HIS A 295 9.05 9.42 -18.91
N TRP A 296 9.14 8.43 -19.80
CA TRP A 296 8.98 7.02 -19.48
C TRP A 296 10.30 6.39 -19.07
N ILE A 297 10.24 5.52 -18.08
CA ILE A 297 11.34 4.62 -17.71
C ILE A 297 10.82 3.20 -17.58
N TRP A 298 11.70 2.22 -17.71
CA TRP A 298 11.34 0.82 -17.54
C TRP A 298 12.25 0.09 -16.55
N LEU A 299 11.64 -0.54 -15.56
CA LEU A 299 12.30 -1.33 -14.52
C LEU A 299 11.61 -2.69 -14.39
N PRO A 300 11.85 -3.63 -15.33
CA PRO A 300 11.16 -4.91 -15.32
C PRO A 300 11.45 -5.68 -14.04
N LYS A 301 10.39 -6.21 -13.43
CA LYS A 301 10.43 -6.98 -12.18
C LYS A 301 11.14 -6.21 -11.08
N ALA A 302 10.80 -4.92 -10.90
CA ALA A 302 11.42 -4.02 -9.92
C ALA A 302 11.50 -4.63 -8.50
N TYR A 303 10.52 -5.46 -8.13
CA TYR A 303 10.52 -6.19 -6.87
C TYR A 303 11.72 -7.12 -6.68
N ARG A 304 12.28 -7.71 -7.75
CA ARG A 304 13.51 -8.52 -7.68
C ARG A 304 14.75 -7.67 -7.43
N LEU A 305 14.83 -6.51 -8.08
CA LEU A 305 15.94 -5.57 -7.92
C LEU A 305 15.97 -5.02 -6.49
N VAL A 306 14.80 -4.62 -5.97
CA VAL A 306 14.65 -4.16 -4.58
C VAL A 306 15.03 -5.26 -3.59
N SER A 307 14.57 -6.50 -3.78
CA SER A 307 14.98 -7.62 -2.91
C SER A 307 16.49 -7.83 -2.91
N ALA A 308 17.13 -7.84 -4.09
CA ALA A 308 18.59 -7.99 -4.20
C ALA A 308 19.35 -6.85 -3.49
N ALA A 309 18.89 -5.61 -3.64
CA ALA A 309 19.48 -4.45 -2.97
C ALA A 309 19.35 -4.54 -1.43
N LEU A 310 18.20 -4.98 -0.91
CA LEU A 310 17.98 -5.17 0.53
C LEU A 310 18.84 -6.29 1.12
N GLU A 311 19.01 -7.40 0.39
CA GLU A 311 19.88 -8.51 0.81
C GLU A 311 21.33 -8.03 0.95
N LYS A 312 21.85 -7.31 -0.06
CA LYS A 312 23.22 -6.76 -0.03
C LYS A 312 23.45 -5.79 1.13
N GLN A 313 22.48 -4.93 1.43
CA GLN A 313 22.57 -4.03 2.59
C GLN A 313 22.59 -4.79 3.92
N THR A 314 21.83 -5.87 4.03
CA THR A 314 21.73 -6.66 5.27
C THR A 314 23.04 -7.41 5.56
N TYR A 315 23.65 -8.01 4.54
CA TYR A 315 24.95 -8.68 4.69
C TYR A 315 26.09 -7.69 5.01
N GLY A 316 26.11 -6.51 4.36
CA GLY A 316 27.14 -5.49 4.59
C GLY A 316 27.17 -4.94 6.02
N SER A 317 26.03 -4.87 6.71
CA SER A 317 25.97 -4.37 8.09
C SER A 317 26.43 -5.35 9.16
N SER A 318 26.64 -6.63 8.82
CA SER A 318 27.01 -7.68 9.79
C SER A 318 28.52 -7.96 9.89
N VAL A 319 29.35 -7.25 9.12
CA VAL A 319 30.81 -7.49 8.98
C VAL A 319 31.68 -6.37 9.59
N HIS A 320 31.08 -5.47 10.37
CA HIS A 320 31.79 -4.36 11.06
C HIS A 320 31.47 -4.33 12.54
#